data_AF-A0A7S0SG24-F1
#
_entry.id   AF-A0A7S0SG24-F1
#
_cell.length_a   1.000
_cell.length_b   1.000
_cell.length_c   1.000
_cell.angle_alpha   90.00
_cell.angle_beta   90.00
_cell.angle_gamma   90.00
#
_symmetry.space_group_name_H-M   'P 1'
#
loop_
_entity.id
_entity.type
_entity.pdbx_description
1 polymer ?
#
loop_
_entity_poly.entity_id
_entity_poly.type
_entity_poly.pdbx_seq_one_letter_code
_entity_poly.pdbx_strand_id
1 'polypeptide(L)'
;MSSSGNGSGGTKKLAFPHLGFVGGLLFAIRKAGKVTPVEPPEYLKCPITQELFGDPVILSQTGYTYDRPAIERWLRQKTPPTDPSTNVELYTTETVPNWALRDAANEWCTANGAKPLQDPESAKRQLAGGINARDRRAPGGGGGGLR
;
A
#
# COMPACT_ATOMS: atom_id res chain seq x y z
N MET A 1 65.33 -39.85 -31.36
CA MET A 1 64.26 -39.15 -32.11
C MET A 1 63.43 -40.24 -32.76
N SER A 2 62.26 -40.55 -32.20
CA SER A 2 61.37 -41.57 -32.78
C SER A 2 60.04 -40.92 -33.14
N SER A 3 59.63 -41.21 -34.37
CA SER A 3 58.42 -40.77 -35.06
C SER A 3 57.14 -40.96 -34.29
N SER A 4 56.14 -40.14 -34.63
CA SER A 4 54.82 -40.64 -35.05
C SER A 4 54.06 -39.53 -35.77
N GLY A 5 53.66 -39.81 -37.02
CA GLY A 5 52.59 -39.09 -37.70
C GLY A 5 51.25 -39.79 -37.49
N ASN A 6 50.15 -39.07 -37.70
CA ASN A 6 48.85 -39.63 -38.07
C ASN A 6 48.01 -38.54 -38.78
N GLY A 7 47.15 -38.96 -39.70
CA GLY A 7 46.52 -38.10 -40.70
C GLY A 7 44.99 -37.99 -40.65
N SER A 8 44.47 -37.49 -41.77
CA SER A 8 43.11 -37.63 -42.32
C SER A 8 41.97 -36.73 -41.79
N GLY A 9 41.41 -35.93 -42.71
CA GLY A 9 39.99 -36.12 -43.03
C GLY A 9 39.04 -34.92 -42.87
N GLY A 10 38.65 -34.32 -44.00
CA GLY A 10 37.23 -34.07 -44.29
C GLY A 10 36.64 -32.70 -43.95
N THR A 11 36.71 -31.75 -44.89
CA THR A 11 35.81 -30.59 -44.91
C THR A 11 34.47 -31.00 -45.51
N LYS A 12 33.46 -31.22 -44.64
CA LYS A 12 32.08 -31.42 -45.10
C LYS A 12 31.41 -30.06 -45.22
N LYS A 13 31.21 -29.59 -46.46
CA LYS A 13 30.20 -28.58 -46.80
C LYS A 13 28.83 -29.17 -46.48
N LEU A 14 28.02 -28.50 -45.67
CA LEU A 14 26.56 -28.64 -45.72
C LEU A 14 25.92 -27.26 -45.60
N ALA A 15 25.04 -27.01 -46.56
CA ALA A 15 24.30 -25.79 -46.81
C ALA A 15 23.27 -25.50 -45.71
N PHE A 16 23.03 -24.21 -45.44
CA PHE A 16 21.78 -23.75 -44.88
C PHE A 16 21.12 -22.76 -45.85
N PRO A 17 19.86 -23.01 -46.25
CA PRO A 17 19.20 -22.31 -47.34
C PRO A 17 18.67 -20.93 -46.93
N HIS A 18 18.74 -20.06 -47.92
CA HIS A 18 18.00 -18.83 -48.16
C HIS A 18 16.51 -18.89 -47.76
N LEU A 19 16.09 -18.27 -46.64
CA LEU A 19 14.76 -17.65 -46.48
C LEU A 19 14.64 -16.79 -45.20
N GLY A 20 14.51 -15.46 -45.37
CA GLY A 20 13.73 -14.52 -44.55
C GLY A 20 13.90 -14.45 -43.02
N PHE A 21 14.88 -13.70 -42.52
CA PHE A 21 14.90 -13.22 -41.14
C PHE A 21 13.95 -12.03 -40.95
N VAL A 22 12.64 -12.29 -40.91
CA VAL A 22 11.64 -11.34 -40.37
C VAL A 22 11.38 -11.72 -38.91
N GLY A 23 12.43 -11.68 -38.08
CA GLY A 23 12.35 -12.09 -36.67
C GLY A 23 13.09 -11.18 -35.69
N GLY A 24 13.87 -10.21 -36.19
CA GLY A 24 14.71 -9.36 -35.34
C GLY A 24 13.97 -8.24 -34.61
N LEU A 25 12.79 -7.83 -35.07
CA LEU A 25 12.08 -6.68 -34.48
C LEU A 25 11.25 -7.04 -33.23
N LEU A 26 10.95 -8.34 -33.00
CA LEU A 26 10.19 -8.77 -31.82
C LEU A 26 11.09 -9.06 -30.59
N PHE A 27 12.42 -9.10 -30.75
CA PHE A 27 13.36 -9.37 -29.64
C PHE A 27 13.84 -8.11 -28.91
N ALA A 28 13.43 -6.91 -29.35
CA ALA A 28 13.96 -5.63 -28.87
C ALA A 28 13.10 -4.90 -27.82
N ILE A 29 12.10 -5.55 -27.20
CA ILE A 29 11.28 -4.94 -26.14
C ILE A 29 11.41 -5.71 -24.83
N ARG A 30 12.59 -5.64 -24.20
CA ARG A 30 12.70 -5.92 -22.76
C ARG A 30 13.65 -4.92 -22.10
N LYS A 31 13.36 -3.64 -22.30
CA LYS A 31 13.83 -2.60 -21.36
C LYS A 31 13.02 -2.78 -20.07
N ALA A 32 13.40 -3.78 -19.27
CA ALA A 32 12.93 -3.93 -17.90
C ALA A 32 13.48 -2.73 -17.12
N GLY A 33 12.72 -1.62 -17.13
CA GLY A 33 12.96 -0.54 -16.20
C GLY A 33 12.89 -1.14 -14.80
N LYS A 34 13.97 -1.01 -14.03
CA LYS A 34 13.93 -1.24 -12.59
C LYS A 34 12.90 -0.24 -12.04
N VAL A 35 11.71 -0.72 -11.70
CA VAL A 35 10.74 0.07 -10.93
C VAL A 35 11.34 0.15 -9.54
N THR A 36 12.01 1.26 -9.24
CA THR A 36 12.39 1.58 -7.86
C THR A 36 11.10 1.82 -7.09
N PRO A 37 10.90 1.19 -5.92
CA PRO A 37 9.76 1.50 -5.06
C PRO A 37 9.75 3.01 -4.81
N VAL A 38 8.62 3.66 -5.09
CA VAL A 38 8.45 5.07 -4.73
C VAL A 38 8.26 5.10 -3.22
N GLU A 39 9.14 5.81 -2.52
CA GLU A 39 9.04 6.02 -1.08
C GLU A 39 7.92 7.02 -0.75
N PRO A 40 7.13 6.78 0.31
CA PRO A 40 6.11 7.73 0.72
C PRO A 40 6.75 9.02 1.25
N PRO A 41 6.12 10.18 1.03
CA PRO A 41 6.52 11.43 1.68
C PRO A 41 6.53 11.31 3.20
N GLU A 42 7.46 12.02 3.86
CA GLU A 42 7.62 12.01 5.32
C GLU A 42 6.34 12.34 6.09
N TYR A 43 5.51 13.27 5.58
CA TYR A 43 4.26 13.65 6.23
C TYR A 43 3.18 12.55 6.22
N LEU A 44 3.36 11.50 5.40
CA LEU A 44 2.51 10.31 5.39
C LEU A 44 3.09 9.16 6.23
N LYS A 45 4.23 9.37 6.91
CA LYS A 45 4.86 8.36 7.74
C LYS A 45 4.55 8.56 9.21
N CYS A 46 4.33 7.46 9.91
CA CYS A 46 4.18 7.47 11.35
C CYS A 46 5.50 7.83 12.04
N PRO A 47 5.53 8.79 12.98
CA PRO A 47 6.75 9.16 13.69
C PRO A 47 7.41 8.01 14.45
N ILE A 48 6.64 7.00 14.88
CA ILE A 48 7.13 5.84 15.63
C ILE A 48 7.68 4.76 14.71
N THR A 49 6.92 4.36 13.68
CA THR A 49 7.29 3.22 12.81
C THR A 49 8.11 3.64 11.60
N GLN A 50 8.08 4.93 11.23
CA GLN A 50 8.67 5.46 10.00
C GLN A 50 8.11 4.80 8.72
N GLU A 51 6.93 4.19 8.83
CA GLU A 51 6.19 3.56 7.73
C GLU A 51 4.94 4.37 7.40
N LEU A 52 4.39 4.17 6.21
CA LEU A 52 3.13 4.78 5.79
C LEU A 52 2.02 4.52 6.82
N PHE A 53 1.24 5.54 7.16
CA PHE A 53 0.10 5.37 8.07
C PHE A 53 -0.90 4.32 7.56
N GLY A 54 -1.28 3.38 8.44
CA GLY A 54 -2.34 2.40 8.18
C GLY A 54 -3.67 2.83 8.78
N ASP A 55 -3.66 3.15 10.07
CA ASP A 55 -4.81 3.68 10.82
C ASP A 55 -4.34 4.88 11.67
N PRO A 56 -4.20 6.06 11.05
CA PRO A 56 -3.69 7.24 11.73
C PRO A 56 -4.67 7.74 12.80
N VAL A 57 -4.16 7.96 14.00
CA VAL A 57 -4.89 8.48 15.16
C VAL A 57 -4.17 9.66 15.78
N ILE A 58 -4.96 10.66 16.19
CA ILE A 58 -4.52 11.85 16.89
C ILE A 58 -4.58 11.57 18.39
N LEU A 59 -3.49 11.82 19.10
CA LEU A 59 -3.48 11.85 20.55
C LEU A 59 -4.16 13.13 21.04
N SER A 60 -5.26 13.01 21.78
CA SER A 60 -6.17 14.14 22.05
C SER A 60 -5.51 15.27 22.85
N GLN A 61 -4.55 14.93 23.71
CA GLN A 61 -3.85 15.90 24.56
C GLN A 61 -2.83 16.75 23.78
N THR A 62 -2.03 16.13 22.91
CA THR A 62 -0.89 16.80 22.24
C THR A 62 -1.15 17.15 20.79
N GLY A 63 -2.16 16.53 20.17
CA GLY A 63 -2.50 16.73 18.75
C GLY A 63 -1.60 15.98 17.76
N TYR A 64 -0.63 15.19 18.24
CA TYR A 64 0.24 14.42 17.35
C TYR A 64 -0.48 13.22 16.77
N THR A 65 -0.16 12.90 15.50
CA THR A 65 -0.72 11.75 14.81
C THR A 65 0.26 10.57 14.78
N TYR A 66 -0.23 9.39 15.13
CA TYR A 66 0.51 8.14 15.14
C TYR A 66 -0.30 7.03 14.48
N ASP A 67 0.37 5.97 14.06
CA ASP A 67 -0.33 4.75 13.66
C ASP A 67 -0.90 4.06 14.92
N ARG A 68 -2.18 3.68 14.89
CA ARG A 68 -2.90 3.10 16.05
C ARG A 68 -2.11 1.99 16.77
N PRO A 69 -1.67 0.91 16.11
CA PRO A 69 -0.97 -0.17 16.82
C PRO A 69 0.36 0.28 17.44
N ALA A 70 1.01 1.30 16.86
CA ALA A 70 2.27 1.82 17.35
C ALA A 70 2.07 2.64 18.63
N ILE A 71 1.14 3.59 18.64
CA ILE A 71 0.86 4.40 19.84
C ILE A 71 0.27 3.57 20.96
N GLU A 72 -0.61 2.61 20.66
CA GLU A 72 -1.16 1.73 21.68
C GLU A 72 -0.07 0.86 22.34
N ARG A 73 0.90 0.37 21.55
CA ARG A 73 2.05 -0.36 22.09
C ARG A 73 2.91 0.53 22.98
N TRP A 74 3.18 1.76 22.54
CA TRP A 74 3.96 2.73 23.30
C TRP A 74 3.32 3.02 24.66
N LEU A 75 2.02 3.36 24.66
CA LEU A 75 1.27 3.70 25.87
C LEU A 75 1.18 2.53 26.86
N ARG A 76 1.15 1.28 26.38
CA ARG A 76 1.20 0.08 27.25
C ARG A 76 2.56 -0.17 27.90
N GLN A 77 3.65 0.34 27.31
CA GLN A 77 5.02 0.08 27.78
C GLN A 77 5.56 1.16 28.73
N LYS A 78 4.92 2.33 28.81
CA LYS A 78 5.41 3.49 29.55
C LYS A 78 4.49 3.82 30.74
N THR A 79 5.07 3.87 31.94
CA THR A 79 4.41 4.33 33.16
C THR A 79 5.32 5.37 33.85
N PRO A 80 4.94 6.66 33.90
CA PRO A 80 3.70 7.23 33.38
C PRO A 80 3.65 7.25 31.84
N PRO A 81 2.44 7.27 31.23
CA PRO A 81 2.31 7.36 29.78
C PRO A 81 2.86 8.71 29.31
N THR A 82 3.57 8.71 28.18
CA THR A 82 4.22 9.89 27.61
C THR A 82 3.96 9.96 26.11
N ASP A 83 3.98 11.16 25.55
CA ASP A 83 3.91 11.37 24.11
C ASP A 83 5.27 10.99 23.46
N PRO A 84 5.28 10.11 22.44
CA PRO A 84 6.52 9.67 21.79
C PRO A 84 7.34 10.77 21.12
N SER A 85 6.69 11.83 20.63
CA SER A 85 7.35 12.90 19.86
C SER A 85 7.84 14.04 20.73
N THR A 86 7.10 14.35 21.80
CA THR A 86 7.37 15.50 22.67
C THR A 86 7.93 15.11 24.03
N ASN A 87 7.87 13.83 24.40
CA ASN A 87 8.19 13.31 25.74
C ASN A 87 7.38 13.96 26.88
N VAL A 88 6.25 14.59 26.57
CA VAL A 88 5.34 15.17 27.56
C VAL A 88 4.54 14.06 28.22
N GLU A 89 4.40 14.11 29.55
CA GLU A 89 3.56 13.19 30.30
C GLU A 89 2.08 13.37 29.97
N LEU A 90 1.38 12.25 29.78
CA LEU A 90 0.00 12.21 29.38
C LEU A 90 -0.91 12.00 30.58
N TYR A 91 -1.87 12.89 30.77
CA TYR A 91 -2.96 12.69 31.74
C TYR A 91 -4.12 11.93 31.11
N THR A 92 -4.19 11.86 29.77
CA THR A 92 -5.18 11.08 29.02
C THR A 92 -4.53 10.35 27.86
N THR A 93 -5.00 9.13 27.59
CA THR A 93 -4.58 8.29 26.46
C THR A 93 -5.64 8.22 25.36
N GLU A 94 -6.62 9.12 25.39
CA GLU A 94 -7.68 9.19 24.39
C GLU A 94 -7.14 9.53 23.00
N THR A 95 -7.60 8.77 22.00
CA THR A 95 -7.21 8.97 20.61
C THR A 95 -8.42 9.15 19.70
N VAL A 96 -8.28 10.01 18.70
CA VAL A 96 -9.32 10.31 17.70
C VAL A 96 -8.80 9.93 16.31
N PRO A 97 -9.57 9.24 15.44
CA PRO A 97 -9.14 8.91 14.09
C PRO A 97 -8.82 10.16 13.24
N ASN A 98 -7.74 10.12 12.46
CA ASN A 98 -7.39 11.14 11.48
C ASN A 98 -7.80 10.69 10.06
N TRP A 99 -9.07 10.91 9.70
CA TRP A 99 -9.61 10.48 8.41
C TRP A 99 -8.90 11.13 7.21
N ALA A 100 -8.55 12.42 7.31
CA ALA A 100 -7.90 13.14 6.23
C ALA A 100 -6.52 12.55 5.89
N LEU A 101 -5.72 12.21 6.91
CA LEU A 101 -4.40 11.61 6.69
C LEU A 101 -4.52 10.17 6.16
N ARG A 102 -5.57 9.45 6.57
CA ARG A 102 -5.87 8.12 6.06
C ARG A 102 -6.24 8.16 4.57
N ASP A 103 -7.08 9.11 4.17
CA ASP A 103 -7.47 9.31 2.78
C ASP A 103 -6.23 9.67 1.92
N ALA A 104 -5.38 10.59 2.40
CA ALA A 104 -4.14 10.95 1.73
C ALA A 104 -3.17 9.76 1.57
N ALA A 105 -3.04 8.91 2.60
CA ALA A 105 -2.23 7.70 2.52
C ALA A 105 -2.82 6.68 1.52
N ASN A 106 -4.15 6.56 1.45
CA ASN A 106 -4.81 5.68 0.49
C ASN A 106 -4.68 6.17 -0.96
N GLU A 107 -4.78 7.48 -1.19
CA GLU A 107 -4.50 8.10 -2.48
C GLU A 107 -3.05 7.83 -2.92
N TRP A 108 -2.11 7.98 -1.99
CA TRP A 108 -0.70 7.66 -2.25
C TRP A 108 -0.52 6.18 -2.61
N CYS A 109 -1.16 5.24 -1.91
CA CYS A 109 -1.10 3.82 -2.25
C CYS A 109 -1.62 3.55 -3.67
N THR A 110 -2.76 4.16 -4.02
CA THR A 110 -3.40 4.00 -5.32
C THR A 110 -2.52 4.52 -6.45
N ALA A 111 -1.88 5.67 -6.25
CA ALA A 111 -1.00 6.27 -7.26
C ALA A 111 0.32 5.50 -7.47
N ASN A 112 0.83 4.82 -6.44
CA ASN A 112 2.15 4.18 -6.45
C ASN A 112 2.08 2.64 -6.56
N GLY A 113 0.90 2.07 -6.77
CA GLY A 113 0.71 0.61 -6.87
C GLY A 113 1.00 -0.13 -5.57
N ALA A 114 0.95 0.56 -4.44
CA ALA A 114 1.09 -0.06 -3.12
C ALA A 114 -0.22 -0.73 -2.70
N LYS A 115 -0.14 -1.63 -1.72
CA LYS A 115 -1.32 -2.33 -1.19
C LYS A 115 -2.32 -1.30 -0.61
N PRO A 116 -3.63 -1.42 -0.94
CA PRO A 116 -4.65 -0.57 -0.32
C PRO A 116 -4.65 -0.69 1.21
N LEU A 117 -4.95 0.41 1.89
CA LEU A 117 -5.08 0.40 3.34
C LEU A 117 -6.27 -0.47 3.77
N GLN A 118 -6.11 -1.19 4.87
CA GLN A 118 -7.21 -1.95 5.46
C GLN A 118 -8.24 -1.01 6.08
N ASP A 119 -9.47 -1.50 6.24
CA ASP A 119 -10.51 -0.78 7.00
C ASP A 119 -9.99 -0.43 8.39
N PRO A 120 -10.18 0.83 8.83
CA PRO A 120 -9.58 1.28 10.07
C PRO A 120 -10.28 0.58 11.22
N GLU A 121 -9.55 0.33 12.30
CA GLU A 121 -10.13 -0.35 13.45
C GLU A 121 -11.25 0.46 14.09
N SER A 122 -11.16 1.78 13.99
CA SER A 122 -12.22 2.73 14.38
C SER A 122 -13.55 2.51 13.66
N ALA A 123 -13.56 2.01 12.41
CA ALA A 123 -14.80 1.72 11.67
C ALA A 123 -15.46 0.39 12.08
N LYS A 124 -14.75 -0.47 12.82
CA LYS A 124 -15.26 -1.80 13.22
C LYS A 124 -16.27 -1.75 14.36
N ARG A 125 -16.56 -0.57 14.94
CA ARG A 125 -17.57 -0.41 16.00
C ARG A 125 -18.80 0.35 15.49
N GLN A 126 -19.97 -0.30 15.62
CA GLN A 126 -21.35 0.14 15.32
C GLN A 126 -22.03 -0.41 14.03
N LEU A 127 -21.93 -1.72 13.76
CA LEU A 127 -22.93 -2.46 12.95
C LEU A 127 -23.79 -3.41 13.80
N ALA A 128 -23.86 -3.19 15.11
CA ALA A 128 -24.89 -3.79 15.96
C ALA A 128 -26.19 -2.98 15.82
N GLY A 129 -26.93 -3.20 14.72
CA GLY A 129 -28.21 -2.52 14.45
C GLY A 129 -28.19 -1.69 13.19
N GLY A 130 -28.05 -2.33 12.04
CA GLY A 130 -28.05 -1.67 10.73
C GLY A 130 -29.35 -0.91 10.44
N ILE A 131 -29.23 0.39 10.26
CA ILE A 131 -30.00 1.17 9.28
C ILE A 131 -29.02 2.04 8.52
N ASN A 132 -28.64 1.64 7.31
CA ASN A 132 -27.87 2.50 6.43
C ASN A 132 -28.74 3.72 6.09
N ALA A 133 -28.27 4.93 6.39
CA ALA A 133 -29.00 6.18 6.10
C ALA A 133 -29.33 6.39 4.60
N ARG A 134 -28.75 5.57 3.72
CA ARG A 134 -29.02 5.54 2.27
C ARG A 134 -30.30 4.83 1.85
N ASP A 135 -30.97 4.08 2.74
CA ASP A 135 -32.14 3.27 2.38
C ASP A 135 -33.49 4.00 2.56
N ARG A 136 -33.51 5.33 2.46
CA ARG A 136 -34.77 6.09 2.38
C ARG A 136 -35.37 5.96 0.99
N ARG A 137 -35.94 4.78 0.66
CA ARG A 137 -37.03 4.73 -0.33
C ARG A 137 -38.25 5.34 0.35
N ALA A 138 -38.54 6.60 0.03
CA ALA A 138 -39.75 7.27 0.44
C ALA A 138 -40.98 6.39 0.08
N PRO A 139 -41.87 6.05 1.03
CA PRO A 139 -43.15 5.49 0.66
C PRO A 139 -43.92 6.59 -0.09
N GLY A 140 -44.22 6.30 -1.36
CA GLY A 140 -44.93 7.21 -2.25
C GLY A 140 -46.25 7.67 -1.66
N GLY A 141 -46.53 8.96 -1.83
CA GLY A 141 -47.83 9.55 -1.54
C GLY A 141 -48.90 8.94 -2.45
N GLY A 142 -49.75 8.08 -1.90
CA GLY A 142 -51.00 7.66 -2.50
C GLY A 142 -52.09 8.67 -2.13
N GLY A 143 -52.42 9.56 -3.06
CA GLY A 143 -53.60 10.43 -2.96
C GLY A 143 -54.87 9.58 -3.03
N GLY A 144 -55.65 9.59 -1.96
CA GLY A 144 -57.01 9.04 -1.92
C GLY A 144 -57.99 10.19 -1.71
N GLY A 145 -58.63 10.63 -2.79
CA GLY A 145 -59.80 11.51 -2.72
C GLY A 145 -60.99 10.75 -2.13
N LEU A 146 -61.72 11.40 -1.23
CA LEU A 146 -63.05 10.96 -0.82
C LEU A 146 -64.00 12.15 -0.95
N ARG A 147 -65.13 11.82 -1.57
CA ARG A 147 -66.27 12.64 -1.95
C ARG A 147 -67.14 12.98 -0.77
#